data_AF-A0A497BIX0-F1
#
_entry.id   AF-A0A497BIX0-F1
#
_cell.length_a   1.000
_cell.length_b   1.000
_cell.length_c   1.000
_cell.angle_alpha   90.00
_cell.angle_beta   90.00
_cell.angle_gamma   90.00
#
_symmetry.space_group_name_H-M   'P 1'
#
loop_
_entity.id
_entity.type
_entity.pdbx_description
1 polymer ?
#
loop_
_entity_poly.entity_id
_entity_poly.type
_entity_poly.pdbx_seq_one_letter_code
_entity_poly.pdbx_strand_id
1 'polypeptide(L)'
;MAQATFLEVGDAVPLSLQIVDGATDQYPQAEIYDNEGNNLTTISLSHVGDGLYQPSSPYTMPDEVFINAVYIVYSDSGHTTESGVYLRDMDTFVAIDPDDYKAVVSALATTAQLAAAQAAIIAEVDANETKIDALPSAVDIDTQLSSSHGAGDWSSADIDFLKHIEGGRWKIDTVTNQMRFYKADNVTEVARFNLLDADGAPASADVFERVRVTTTTTTTSTTTTTTTV
;
A
#
# COMPACT_ATOMS: atom_id res chain seq x y z
N MET A 1 -43.03 4.29 -12.65
CA MET A 1 -42.03 3.21 -12.48
C MET A 1 -42.72 2.15 -11.65
N ALA A 2 -42.94 0.96 -12.21
CA ALA A 2 -43.48 -0.16 -11.44
C ALA A 2 -42.47 -0.52 -10.35
N GLN A 3 -42.95 -0.71 -9.12
CA GLN A 3 -42.11 -1.15 -8.00
C GLN A 3 -42.08 -2.69 -8.01
N ALA A 4 -40.90 -3.28 -8.14
CA ALA A 4 -40.75 -4.72 -7.99
C ALA A 4 -41.07 -5.12 -6.54
N THR A 5 -41.89 -6.15 -6.36
CA THR A 5 -42.18 -6.76 -5.06
C THR A 5 -41.42 -8.07 -4.95
N PHE A 6 -40.72 -8.26 -3.83
CA PHE A 6 -39.92 -9.45 -3.56
C PHE A 6 -40.70 -10.43 -2.67
N LEU A 7 -40.78 -11.70 -3.08
CA LEU A 7 -41.56 -12.75 -2.42
C LEU A 7 -40.75 -14.04 -2.35
N GLU A 8 -40.99 -14.92 -1.37
CA GLU A 8 -40.44 -16.28 -1.38
C GLU A 8 -41.32 -17.21 -2.23
N VAL A 9 -40.76 -18.30 -2.76
CA VAL A 9 -41.55 -19.33 -3.45
C VAL A 9 -42.61 -19.89 -2.49
N GLY A 10 -43.87 -19.88 -2.90
CA GLY A 10 -45.02 -20.26 -2.09
C GLY A 10 -45.72 -19.11 -1.36
N ASP A 11 -45.13 -17.90 -1.29
CA ASP A 11 -45.80 -16.74 -0.71
C ASP A 11 -47.00 -16.30 -1.55
N ALA A 12 -47.98 -15.66 -0.91
CA ALA A 12 -49.13 -15.09 -1.62
C ALA A 12 -48.70 -13.88 -2.45
N VAL A 13 -48.92 -13.94 -3.77
CA VAL A 13 -48.70 -12.83 -4.69
C VAL A 13 -49.82 -11.80 -4.51
N PRO A 14 -49.53 -10.54 -4.16
CA PRO A 14 -50.55 -9.54 -3.84
C PRO A 14 -51.19 -8.94 -5.11
N LEU A 15 -51.86 -9.78 -5.90
CA LEU A 15 -52.55 -9.38 -7.12
C LEU A 15 -53.72 -8.44 -6.79
N SER A 16 -53.70 -7.23 -7.34
CA SER A 16 -54.80 -6.29 -7.20
C SER A 16 -54.82 -5.27 -8.33
N LEU A 17 -56.01 -4.85 -8.73
CA LEU A 17 -56.20 -3.79 -9.72
C LEU A 17 -57.15 -2.74 -9.16
N GLN A 18 -56.74 -1.48 -9.19
CA GLN A 18 -57.58 -0.34 -8.81
C GLN A 18 -58.05 0.40 -10.06
N ILE A 19 -59.36 0.41 -10.29
CA ILE A 19 -59.98 1.25 -11.32
C ILE A 19 -60.32 2.61 -10.70
N VAL A 20 -59.76 3.68 -11.26
CA VAL A 20 -59.75 5.02 -10.63
C VAL A 20 -61.10 5.74 -10.60
N ASP A 21 -62.02 5.41 -11.51
CA ASP A 21 -63.37 5.98 -11.53
C ASP A 21 -64.38 5.19 -10.67
N GLY A 22 -63.93 4.12 -10.03
CA GLY A 22 -64.75 3.29 -9.17
C GLY A 22 -65.73 2.37 -9.92
N ALA A 23 -65.58 2.20 -11.24
CA ALA A 23 -66.47 1.32 -12.00
C ALA A 23 -66.52 -0.10 -11.40
N THR A 24 -67.73 -0.60 -11.18
CA THR A 24 -68.00 -1.89 -10.52
C THR A 24 -68.55 -2.95 -11.49
N ASP A 25 -68.83 -2.56 -12.73
CA ASP A 25 -69.41 -3.40 -13.79
C ASP A 25 -68.35 -3.91 -14.77
N GLN A 26 -67.10 -3.97 -14.32
CA GLN A 26 -65.96 -4.45 -15.09
C GLN A 26 -65.57 -5.86 -14.65
N TYR A 27 -64.91 -6.59 -15.55
CA TYR A 27 -64.49 -7.97 -15.32
C TYR A 27 -62.99 -8.10 -15.57
N PRO A 28 -62.13 -7.61 -14.67
CA PRO A 28 -60.69 -7.69 -14.86
C PRO A 28 -60.13 -9.09 -14.62
N GLN A 29 -59.09 -9.44 -15.37
CA GLN A 29 -58.27 -10.62 -15.17
C GLN A 29 -56.80 -10.24 -15.01
N ALA A 30 -56.07 -11.03 -14.23
CA ALA A 30 -54.61 -11.04 -14.23
C ALA A 30 -54.13 -12.27 -15.01
N GLU A 31 -53.40 -12.05 -16.10
CA GLU A 31 -52.65 -13.09 -16.81
C GLU A 31 -51.23 -13.14 -16.26
N ILE A 32 -50.83 -14.30 -15.74
CA ILE A 32 -49.51 -14.50 -15.12
C ILE A 32 -48.57 -15.13 -16.13
N TYR A 33 -47.42 -14.49 -16.35
CA TYR A 33 -46.37 -14.94 -17.25
C TYR A 33 -45.09 -15.23 -16.48
N ASP A 34 -44.34 -16.25 -16.89
CA ASP A 34 -42.99 -16.52 -16.38
C ASP A 34 -41.94 -15.56 -16.96
N ASN A 35 -40.66 -15.82 -16.65
CA ASN A 35 -39.50 -15.07 -17.13
C ASN A 35 -39.23 -15.24 -18.65
N GLU A 36 -39.81 -16.25 -19.27
CA GLU A 36 -39.67 -16.58 -20.68
C GLU A 36 -40.85 -16.05 -21.53
N GLY A 37 -41.88 -15.53 -20.85
CA GLY A 37 -43.09 -15.00 -21.45
C GLY A 37 -44.15 -16.05 -21.72
N ASN A 38 -44.06 -17.25 -21.15
CA ASN A 38 -45.12 -18.25 -21.24
C ASN A 38 -46.22 -17.91 -20.22
N ASN A 39 -47.49 -18.07 -20.62
CA ASN A 39 -48.61 -17.89 -19.72
C ASN A 39 -48.70 -19.09 -18.76
N LEU A 40 -48.54 -18.84 -17.47
CA LEU A 40 -48.67 -19.83 -16.41
C LEU A 40 -50.13 -20.06 -16.02
N THR A 41 -50.88 -18.96 -15.85
CA THR A 41 -52.30 -19.01 -15.46
C THR A 41 -53.03 -17.71 -15.74
N THR A 42 -54.35 -17.76 -15.73
CA THR A 42 -55.24 -16.59 -15.81
C THR A 42 -56.19 -16.58 -14.62
N ILE A 43 -56.25 -15.47 -13.90
CA ILE A 43 -56.98 -15.33 -12.64
C ILE A 43 -58.02 -14.22 -12.80
N SER A 44 -59.30 -14.56 -12.62
CA SER A 44 -60.37 -13.57 -12.59
C SER A 44 -60.36 -12.80 -11.27
N LEU A 45 -60.45 -11.48 -11.34
CA LEU A 45 -60.49 -10.60 -10.17
C LEU A 45 -61.94 -10.19 -9.88
N SER A 46 -62.33 -10.21 -8.62
CA SER A 46 -63.64 -9.81 -8.15
C SER A 46 -63.59 -8.44 -7.49
N HIS A 47 -64.63 -7.63 -7.70
CA HIS A 47 -64.75 -6.34 -7.04
C HIS A 47 -64.88 -6.53 -5.52
N VAL A 48 -64.04 -5.83 -4.77
CA VAL A 48 -64.01 -5.85 -3.30
C VAL A 48 -64.48 -4.53 -2.67
N GLY A 49 -64.54 -3.45 -3.44
CA GLY A 49 -65.02 -2.13 -2.99
C GLY A 49 -64.27 -0.99 -3.66
N ASP A 50 -64.91 0.17 -3.84
CA ASP A 50 -64.29 1.43 -4.34
C ASP A 50 -63.48 1.31 -5.65
N GLY A 51 -63.81 0.34 -6.50
CA GLY A 51 -63.10 0.08 -7.76
C GLY A 51 -61.86 -0.79 -7.61
N LEU A 52 -61.58 -1.32 -6.41
CA LEU A 52 -60.56 -2.31 -6.16
C LEU A 52 -61.07 -3.70 -6.56
N TYR A 53 -60.22 -4.44 -7.27
CA TYR A 53 -60.45 -5.81 -7.69
C TYR A 53 -59.31 -6.71 -7.20
N GLN A 54 -59.67 -7.87 -6.65
CA GLN A 54 -58.74 -8.85 -6.06
C GLN A 54 -59.17 -10.27 -6.41
N PRO A 55 -58.24 -11.25 -6.42
CA PRO A 55 -58.60 -12.63 -6.63
C PRO A 55 -59.39 -13.18 -5.43
N SER A 56 -60.35 -14.07 -5.67
CA SER A 56 -61.14 -14.71 -4.61
C SER A 56 -60.38 -15.78 -3.83
N SER A 57 -59.23 -16.22 -4.35
CA SER A 57 -58.29 -17.13 -3.71
C SER A 57 -56.87 -16.63 -3.95
N PRO A 58 -55.98 -16.70 -2.94
CA PRO A 58 -54.61 -16.23 -3.10
C PRO A 58 -53.89 -17.07 -4.16
N TYR A 59 -53.16 -16.40 -5.05
CA TYR A 59 -52.20 -17.04 -5.95
C TYR A 59 -50.85 -17.13 -5.25
N THR A 60 -50.24 -18.30 -5.23
CA THR A 60 -48.94 -18.51 -4.59
C THR A 60 -47.82 -18.35 -5.61
N MET A 61 -46.72 -17.70 -5.21
CA MET A 61 -45.55 -17.48 -6.04
C MET A 61 -45.00 -18.84 -6.50
N PRO A 62 -44.92 -19.11 -7.82
CA PRO A 62 -44.35 -20.35 -8.33
C PRO A 62 -42.82 -20.35 -8.16
N ASP A 63 -42.20 -21.49 -8.45
CA ASP A 63 -40.73 -21.65 -8.46
C ASP A 63 -40.13 -21.03 -9.74
N GLU A 64 -40.30 -19.72 -9.87
CA GLU A 64 -39.88 -18.91 -11.02
C GLU A 64 -39.13 -17.67 -10.53
N VAL A 65 -38.04 -17.28 -11.21
CA VAL A 65 -37.19 -16.15 -10.79
C VAL A 65 -37.99 -14.84 -10.71
N PHE A 66 -38.85 -14.60 -11.68
CA PHE A 66 -39.85 -13.54 -11.62
C PHE A 66 -41.08 -13.93 -12.44
N ILE A 67 -42.22 -13.39 -12.05
CA ILE A 67 -43.46 -13.46 -12.82
C ILE A 67 -43.93 -12.05 -13.18
N ASN A 68 -44.62 -11.93 -14.30
CA ASN A 68 -45.33 -10.71 -14.68
C ASN A 68 -46.83 -10.95 -14.62
N ALA A 69 -47.55 -10.14 -13.87
CA ALA A 69 -49.01 -10.12 -13.88
C ALA A 69 -49.48 -9.01 -14.81
N VAL A 70 -50.07 -9.37 -15.96
CA VAL A 70 -50.68 -8.43 -16.89
C VAL A 70 -52.16 -8.34 -16.59
N TYR A 71 -52.62 -7.16 -16.20
CA TYR A 71 -54.02 -6.89 -15.89
C TYR A 71 -54.75 -6.44 -17.14
N ILE A 72 -55.86 -7.12 -17.46
CA ILE A 72 -56.71 -6.82 -18.61
C ILE A 72 -58.13 -6.62 -18.10
N VAL A 73 -58.75 -5.50 -18.44
CA VAL A 73 -60.14 -5.19 -18.05
C VAL A 73 -61.07 -5.55 -19.19
N TYR A 74 -62.12 -6.32 -18.92
CA TYR A 74 -63.14 -6.67 -19.90
C TYR A 74 -64.48 -6.02 -19.58
N SER A 75 -65.24 -5.71 -20.63
CA SER A 75 -66.59 -5.14 -20.52
C SER A 75 -67.70 -6.19 -20.35
N ASP A 76 -67.35 -7.48 -20.44
CA ASP A 76 -68.28 -8.60 -20.32
C ASP A 76 -67.74 -9.69 -19.38
N SER A 77 -68.65 -10.38 -18.69
CA SER A 77 -68.31 -11.45 -17.74
C SER A 77 -67.69 -12.69 -18.40
N GLY A 78 -67.79 -12.79 -19.73
CA GLY A 78 -67.15 -13.86 -20.52
C GLY A 78 -65.69 -13.58 -20.84
N HIS A 79 -65.18 -12.38 -20.51
CA HIS A 79 -63.83 -11.92 -20.83
C HIS A 79 -63.53 -12.01 -22.34
N THR A 80 -64.52 -11.67 -23.18
CA THR A 80 -64.41 -11.77 -24.64
C THR A 80 -64.10 -10.43 -25.31
N THR A 81 -64.44 -9.33 -24.65
CA THR A 81 -64.31 -7.95 -25.17
C THR A 81 -63.51 -7.12 -24.17
N GLU A 82 -62.25 -6.85 -24.51
CA GLU A 82 -61.40 -5.93 -23.73
C GLU A 82 -62.04 -4.53 -23.70
N SER A 83 -61.94 -3.87 -22.55
CA SER A 83 -62.43 -2.52 -22.35
C SER A 83 -61.66 -1.54 -23.22
N GLY A 84 -62.37 -0.69 -23.97
CA GLY A 84 -61.77 0.41 -24.71
C GLY A 84 -61.40 1.61 -23.84
N VAL A 85 -61.75 1.59 -22.55
CA VAL A 85 -61.54 2.71 -21.61
C VAL A 85 -60.30 2.49 -20.75
N TYR A 86 -60.10 1.26 -20.26
CA TYR A 86 -59.00 0.92 -19.36
C TYR A 86 -57.89 0.22 -20.14
N LEU A 87 -56.69 0.79 -20.09
CA LEU A 87 -55.51 0.17 -20.68
C LEU A 87 -55.03 -1.00 -19.82
N ARG A 88 -54.30 -1.92 -20.44
CA ARG A 88 -53.61 -2.99 -19.70
C ARG A 88 -52.57 -2.38 -18.76
N ASP A 89 -52.41 -2.98 -17.59
CA ASP A 89 -51.36 -2.65 -16.63
C ASP A 89 -50.50 -3.89 -16.33
N MET A 90 -49.32 -3.70 -15.75
CA MET A 90 -48.41 -4.82 -15.47
C MET A 90 -47.64 -4.63 -14.17
N ASP A 91 -47.69 -5.66 -13.33
CA ASP A 91 -46.83 -5.80 -12.15
C ASP A 91 -45.77 -6.89 -12.38
N THR A 92 -44.58 -6.69 -11.80
CA THR A 92 -43.51 -7.69 -11.77
C THR A 92 -43.22 -8.10 -10.33
N PHE A 93 -43.27 -9.40 -10.08
CA PHE A 93 -42.95 -10.01 -8.80
C PHE A 93 -41.68 -10.85 -8.95
N VAL A 94 -40.73 -10.70 -8.04
CA VAL A 94 -39.44 -11.39 -8.08
C VAL A 94 -39.39 -12.40 -6.95
N ALA A 95 -39.14 -13.67 -7.29
CA ALA A 95 -38.87 -14.67 -6.26
C ALA A 95 -37.47 -14.45 -5.72
N ILE A 96 -37.36 -14.33 -4.40
CA ILE A 96 -36.07 -14.45 -3.73
C ILE A 96 -35.97 -15.91 -3.29
N ASP A 97 -35.01 -16.64 -3.88
CA ASP A 97 -34.54 -17.88 -3.26
C ASP A 97 -33.62 -17.52 -2.08
N PRO A 98 -33.98 -17.84 -0.82
CA PRO A 98 -33.12 -17.62 0.33
C PRO A 98 -31.75 -18.31 0.18
N ASP A 99 -31.68 -19.41 -0.57
CA ASP A 99 -30.45 -20.16 -0.78
C ASP A 99 -29.51 -19.48 -1.78
N ASP A 100 -30.02 -18.72 -2.76
CA ASP A 100 -29.20 -17.89 -3.65
C ASP A 100 -28.48 -16.78 -2.86
N TYR A 101 -29.20 -16.11 -1.94
CA TYR A 101 -28.57 -15.12 -1.06
C TYR A 101 -27.53 -15.77 -0.14
N LYS A 102 -27.81 -16.95 0.42
CA LYS A 102 -26.83 -17.70 1.22
C LYS A 102 -25.62 -18.10 0.41
N ALA A 103 -25.77 -18.48 -0.85
CA ALA A 103 -24.64 -18.81 -1.73
C ALA A 103 -23.73 -17.59 -1.92
N VAL A 104 -24.30 -16.42 -2.22
CA VAL A 104 -23.55 -15.15 -2.34
C VAL A 104 -22.88 -14.78 -1.01
N VAL A 105 -23.60 -14.90 0.11
CA VAL A 105 -23.06 -14.63 1.46
C VAL A 105 -22.00 -15.63 1.88
N SER A 106 -22.07 -16.88 1.43
CA SER A 106 -21.05 -17.89 1.65
C SER A 106 -19.81 -17.71 0.75
N ALA A 107 -19.99 -17.08 -0.41
CA ALA A 107 -18.93 -16.72 -1.34
C ALA A 107 -18.21 -15.42 -0.94
N LEU A 108 -18.88 -14.52 -0.20
CA LEU A 108 -18.23 -13.44 0.53
C LEU A 108 -17.14 -14.06 1.44
N ALA A 109 -15.97 -13.41 1.48
CA ALA A 109 -14.75 -13.97 2.05
C ALA A 109 -15.02 -14.70 3.37
N THR A 110 -14.81 -16.02 3.34
CA THR A 110 -15.08 -16.89 4.49
C THR A 110 -14.27 -16.41 5.70
N THR A 111 -14.78 -16.70 6.90
CA THR A 111 -14.03 -16.46 8.15
C THR A 111 -12.62 -17.07 8.10
N ALA A 112 -12.45 -18.19 7.39
CA ALA A 112 -11.15 -18.82 7.18
C ALA A 112 -10.21 -17.98 6.29
N GLN A 113 -10.70 -17.40 5.19
CA GLN A 113 -9.91 -16.50 4.34
C GLN A 113 -9.50 -15.24 5.09
N LEU A 114 -10.40 -14.66 5.90
CA LEU A 114 -10.08 -13.52 6.76
C LEU A 114 -9.01 -13.87 7.79
N ALA A 115 -9.13 -15.01 8.46
CA ALA A 115 -8.14 -15.48 9.43
C ALA A 115 -6.78 -15.73 8.78
N ALA A 116 -6.75 -16.31 7.58
CA ALA A 116 -5.51 -16.53 6.82
C ALA A 116 -4.84 -15.20 6.42
N ALA A 117 -5.63 -14.23 5.94
CA ALA A 117 -5.11 -12.90 5.61
C ALA A 117 -4.57 -12.18 6.85
N GLN A 118 -5.28 -12.26 7.98
CA GLN A 118 -4.82 -11.70 9.25
C GLN A 118 -3.50 -12.33 9.70
N ALA A 119 -3.37 -13.66 9.61
CA ALA A 119 -2.14 -14.36 9.96
C ALA A 119 -0.96 -13.96 9.05
N ALA A 120 -1.21 -13.78 7.74
CA ALA A 120 -0.18 -13.32 6.80
C ALA A 120 0.32 -11.90 7.13
N ILE A 121 -0.60 -10.99 7.46
CA ILE A 121 -0.26 -9.61 7.86
C ILE A 121 0.56 -9.61 9.15
N ILE A 122 0.16 -10.39 10.15
CA ILE A 122 0.92 -10.52 11.42
C ILE A 122 2.33 -11.01 11.14
N ALA A 123 2.48 -12.07 10.34
CA ALA A 123 3.80 -12.61 9.99
C ALA A 123 4.69 -11.59 9.25
N GLU A 124 4.12 -10.76 8.37
CA GLU A 124 4.87 -9.70 7.69
C GLU A 124 5.30 -8.59 8.66
N VAL A 125 4.44 -8.19 9.60
CA VAL A 125 4.75 -7.20 10.64
C VAL A 125 5.89 -7.70 11.53
N ASP A 126 5.81 -8.93 12.02
CA ASP A 126 6.85 -9.55 12.87
C ASP A 126 8.21 -9.61 12.14
N ALA A 127 8.18 -9.94 10.84
CA ALA A 127 9.37 -9.97 10.01
C ALA A 127 9.99 -8.57 9.81
N ASN A 128 9.17 -7.52 9.75
CA ASN A 128 9.64 -6.15 9.63
C ASN A 128 10.16 -5.59 10.96
N GLU A 129 9.55 -5.94 12.09
CA GLU A 129 10.05 -5.60 13.43
C GLU A 129 11.46 -6.17 13.63
N THR A 130 11.67 -7.44 13.27
CA THR A 130 13.01 -8.08 13.30
C THR A 130 14.05 -7.33 12.47
N LYS A 131 13.68 -6.81 11.30
CA LYS A 131 14.60 -6.03 10.44
C LYS A 131 14.94 -4.67 11.05
N ILE A 132 13.97 -4.03 11.71
CA ILE A 132 14.15 -2.74 12.39
C ILE A 132 15.08 -2.91 13.59
N ASP A 133 14.88 -3.96 14.38
CA ASP A 133 15.72 -4.28 15.54
C ASP A 133 17.15 -4.64 15.16
N ALA A 134 17.37 -5.13 13.92
CA ALA A 134 18.69 -5.42 13.38
C ALA A 134 19.43 -4.18 12.84
N LEU A 135 18.79 -3.00 12.79
CA LEU A 135 19.47 -1.78 12.35
C LEU A 135 20.54 -1.36 13.39
N PRO A 136 21.72 -0.89 12.95
CA PRO A 136 22.74 -0.39 13.87
C PRO A 136 22.18 0.75 14.73
N SER A 137 22.41 0.66 16.04
CA SER A 137 22.06 1.76 16.94
C SER A 137 22.96 2.98 16.68
N ALA A 138 22.55 4.16 17.16
CA ALA A 138 23.40 5.34 17.12
C ALA A 138 24.76 5.10 17.81
N VAL A 139 24.79 4.25 18.84
CA VAL A 139 26.03 3.85 19.54
C VAL A 139 26.89 2.95 18.67
N ASP A 140 26.30 2.01 17.94
CA ASP A 140 27.04 1.16 17.00
C ASP A 140 27.67 2.00 15.88
N ILE A 141 26.92 2.98 15.36
CA ILE A 141 27.41 3.92 14.35
C ILE A 141 28.56 4.77 14.90
N ASP A 142 28.40 5.33 16.09
CA ASP A 142 29.45 6.13 16.74
C ASP A 142 30.71 5.29 17.03
N THR A 143 30.51 4.04 17.44
CA THR A 143 31.60 3.08 17.62
C THR A 143 32.30 2.76 16.30
N GLN A 144 31.57 2.56 15.21
CA GLN A 144 32.16 2.34 13.87
C GLN A 144 32.95 3.57 13.40
N LEU A 145 32.42 4.77 13.59
CA LEU A 145 33.08 6.01 13.18
C LEU A 145 34.35 6.28 14.00
N SER A 146 34.31 6.01 15.30
CA SER A 146 35.46 6.19 16.20
C SER A 146 36.50 5.06 16.12
N SER A 147 36.12 3.84 15.73
CA SER A 147 37.05 2.71 15.58
C SER A 147 37.70 2.65 14.20
N SER A 148 36.95 2.93 13.12
CA SER A 148 37.47 2.87 11.74
C SER A 148 38.36 4.07 11.39
N HIS A 149 38.21 5.20 12.08
CA HIS A 149 39.03 6.39 11.85
C HIS A 149 39.87 6.80 13.07
N GLY A 150 39.86 5.99 14.14
CA GLY A 150 40.42 6.34 15.43
C GLY A 150 39.66 7.51 16.06
N ALA A 151 39.55 7.54 17.39
CA ALA A 151 38.97 8.68 18.12
C ALA A 151 39.79 9.99 17.99
N GLY A 152 40.63 10.12 16.97
CA GLY A 152 41.69 11.09 16.86
C GLY A 152 42.03 11.40 15.42
N ASP A 153 41.51 12.55 14.99
CA ASP A 153 42.15 13.48 14.09
C ASP A 153 42.13 13.13 12.60
N TRP A 154 41.07 13.56 11.92
CA TRP A 154 41.05 13.75 10.46
C TRP A 154 42.13 14.75 9.98
N SER A 155 42.93 15.33 10.90
CA SER A 155 44.16 16.07 10.64
C SER A 155 45.45 15.22 10.69
N SER A 156 45.30 13.88 10.73
CA SER A 156 46.37 12.89 10.94
C SER A 156 47.62 13.17 10.09
N ALA A 157 48.67 13.61 10.76
CA ALA A 157 50.05 13.78 10.29
C ALA A 157 50.29 14.77 9.14
N ASP A 158 49.51 14.76 8.06
CA ASP A 158 49.76 15.58 6.88
C ASP A 158 49.41 17.06 7.13
N ILE A 159 48.30 17.33 7.82
CA ILE A 159 47.94 18.70 8.20
C ILE A 159 48.92 19.25 9.23
N ASP A 160 49.34 18.43 10.19
CA ASP A 160 50.33 18.85 11.20
C ASP A 160 51.72 19.07 10.57
N PHE A 161 52.10 18.25 9.59
CA PHE A 161 53.30 18.49 8.80
C PHE A 161 53.21 19.83 8.06
N LEU A 162 52.11 20.10 7.35
CA LEU A 162 51.89 21.38 6.66
C LEU A 162 51.94 22.57 7.62
N LYS A 163 51.24 22.51 8.77
CA LYS A 163 51.27 23.56 9.80
C LYS A 163 52.70 23.85 10.27
N HIS A 164 53.52 22.82 10.48
CA HIS A 164 54.90 23.01 10.91
C HIS A 164 55.80 23.58 9.79
N ILE A 165 55.58 23.21 8.54
CA ILE A 165 56.33 23.74 7.40
C ILE A 165 55.98 25.22 7.13
N GLU A 166 54.71 25.59 7.24
CA GLU A 166 54.23 26.96 6.93
C GLU A 166 54.37 27.93 8.10
N GLY A 167 54.08 27.48 9.33
CA GLY A 167 54.08 28.34 10.53
C GLY A 167 55.37 28.28 11.36
N GLY A 168 56.23 27.29 11.12
CA GLY A 168 57.47 27.09 11.86
C GLY A 168 58.65 27.93 11.35
N ARG A 169 59.75 27.92 12.09
CA ARG A 169 61.01 28.51 11.61
C ARG A 169 61.63 27.61 10.55
N TRP A 170 62.16 28.21 9.50
CA TRP A 170 63.06 27.55 8.55
C TRP A 170 64.44 28.23 8.55
N LYS A 171 65.48 27.48 8.21
CA LYS A 171 66.84 28.02 8.01
C LYS A 171 67.58 27.27 6.91
N ILE A 172 68.49 27.97 6.24
CA ILE A 172 69.48 27.36 5.35
C ILE A 172 70.79 27.28 6.12
N ASP A 173 71.32 26.06 6.26
CA ASP A 173 72.62 25.78 6.85
C ASP A 173 73.66 25.77 5.73
N THR A 174 74.42 26.86 5.62
CA THR A 174 75.41 27.07 4.55
C THR A 174 76.67 26.21 4.70
N VAL A 175 76.88 25.58 5.86
CA VAL A 175 78.00 24.65 6.08
C VAL A 175 77.67 23.29 5.48
N THR A 176 76.40 22.87 5.59
CA THR A 176 75.93 21.56 5.14
C THR A 176 75.13 21.58 3.85
N ASN A 177 74.85 22.76 3.29
CA ASN A 177 73.99 22.96 2.11
C ASN A 177 72.60 22.32 2.28
N GLN A 178 71.96 22.58 3.43
CA GLN A 178 70.66 22.00 3.78
C GLN A 178 69.64 23.05 4.21
N MET A 179 68.38 22.86 3.81
CA MET A 179 67.24 23.58 4.37
C MET A 179 66.60 22.74 5.47
N ARG A 180 66.39 23.35 6.64
CA ARG A 180 65.79 22.70 7.81
C ARG A 180 64.55 23.47 8.26
N PHE A 181 63.46 22.74 8.46
CA PHE A 181 62.20 23.24 9.01
C PHE A 181 62.03 22.76 10.44
N TYR A 182 61.52 23.62 11.30
CA TYR A 182 61.32 23.36 12.72
C TYR A 182 59.85 23.50 13.11
N LYS A 183 59.44 22.83 14.19
CA LYS A 183 58.16 23.09 14.85
C LYS A 183 58.12 24.53 15.39
N ALA A 184 56.95 24.92 15.90
CA ALA A 184 56.74 26.22 16.55
C ALA A 184 57.64 26.45 17.78
N ASP A 185 58.20 25.39 18.36
CA ASP A 185 59.21 25.48 19.44
C ASP A 185 60.58 25.97 18.95
N ASN A 186 60.78 26.09 17.63
CA ASN A 186 62.04 26.48 16.97
C ASN A 186 63.24 25.56 17.26
N VAL A 187 63.00 24.37 17.79
CA VAL A 187 64.04 23.41 18.21
C VAL A 187 63.85 22.06 17.53
N THR A 188 62.62 21.55 17.47
CA THR A 188 62.33 20.23 16.92
C THR A 188 62.28 20.28 15.40
N GLU A 189 63.20 19.58 14.73
CA GLU A 189 63.23 19.51 13.26
C GLU A 189 62.09 18.61 12.72
N VAL A 190 61.34 19.10 11.73
CA VAL A 190 60.22 18.35 11.11
C VAL A 190 60.55 17.88 9.70
N ALA A 191 61.44 18.57 9.01
CA ALA A 191 61.90 18.20 7.69
C ALA A 191 63.28 18.79 7.42
N ARG A 192 64.03 18.05 6.59
CA ARG A 192 65.32 18.46 6.08
C ARG A 192 65.38 18.17 4.59
N PHE A 193 65.98 19.09 3.85
CA PHE A 193 66.20 18.97 2.42
C PHE A 193 67.65 19.30 2.11
N ASN A 194 68.28 18.49 1.25
CA ASN A 194 69.54 18.84 0.62
C ASN A 194 69.25 19.89 -0.47
N LEU A 195 70.12 20.90 -0.58
CA LEU A 195 70.02 21.96 -1.57
C LEU A 195 71.09 21.74 -2.64
N LEU A 196 70.67 21.71 -3.89
CA LEU A 196 71.52 21.40 -5.05
C LEU A 196 71.44 22.54 -6.08
N ASP A 197 72.54 22.83 -6.76
CA ASP A 197 72.59 23.74 -7.90
C ASP A 197 72.09 23.08 -9.19
N ALA A 198 72.18 23.79 -10.33
CA ALA A 198 71.72 23.30 -11.63
C ALA A 198 72.49 22.07 -12.15
N ASP A 199 73.70 21.83 -11.66
CA ASP A 199 74.54 20.68 -12.02
C ASP A 199 74.37 19.51 -11.02
N GLY A 200 73.52 19.69 -10.00
CA GLY A 200 73.26 18.71 -8.95
C GLY A 200 74.29 18.70 -7.82
N ALA A 201 75.20 19.68 -7.75
CA ALA A 201 76.18 19.78 -6.67
C ALA A 201 75.58 20.48 -5.43
N PRO A 202 76.00 20.12 -4.20
CA PRO A 202 75.51 20.77 -2.99
C PRO A 202 75.80 22.27 -2.95
N ALA A 203 74.75 23.10 -2.85
CA ALA A 203 74.87 24.54 -2.89
C ALA A 203 73.86 25.24 -1.97
N SER A 204 74.30 26.29 -1.27
CA SER A 204 73.42 27.17 -0.48
C SER A 204 73.11 28.50 -1.16
N ALA A 205 73.72 28.76 -2.32
CA ALA A 205 73.44 29.85 -3.24
C ALA A 205 73.04 29.26 -4.59
N ASP A 206 72.27 30.01 -5.39
CA ASP A 206 71.80 29.58 -6.72
C ASP A 206 71.14 28.18 -6.73
N VAL A 207 70.35 27.91 -5.68
CA VAL A 207 69.66 26.63 -5.48
C VAL A 207 68.66 26.40 -6.62
N PHE A 208 68.79 25.26 -7.28
CA PHE A 208 67.93 24.83 -8.37
C PHE A 208 66.98 23.69 -7.96
N GLU A 209 67.44 22.78 -7.07
CA GLU A 209 66.65 21.66 -6.59
C GLU A 209 66.75 21.50 -5.06
N ARG A 210 65.68 21.00 -4.45
CA ARG A 210 65.69 20.51 -3.07
C ARG A 210 65.24 19.06 -3.01
N VAL A 211 66.02 18.22 -2.33
CA VAL A 211 65.72 16.78 -2.19
C VAL A 211 65.51 16.45 -0.71
N ARG A 212 64.36 15.86 -0.36
CA ARG A 212 64.04 15.51 1.04
C ARG A 212 65.04 14.49 1.56
N VAL A 213 65.63 14.78 2.73
CA VAL A 213 66.46 13.83 3.46
C VAL A 213 65.53 12.87 4.20
N THR A 214 65.41 11.64 3.71
CA THR A 214 64.67 10.59 4.40
C THR A 214 65.47 10.14 5.61
N THR A 215 65.10 10.60 6.80
CA THR A 215 65.67 10.04 8.03
C THR A 215 65.05 8.67 8.25
N THR A 216 65.86 7.61 8.10
CA THR A 216 65.47 6.29 8.56
C THR A 216 65.46 6.32 10.09
N THR A 217 64.31 6.56 10.69
CA THR A 217 64.15 6.39 12.14
C THR A 217 64.32 4.91 12.44
N THR A 218 65.49 4.50 12.92
CA THR A 218 65.68 3.17 13.48
C THR A 218 64.91 3.10 14.78
N THR A 219 63.68 2.61 14.73
CA THR A 219 62.89 2.34 15.93
C THR A 219 63.54 1.18 16.68
N THR A 220 64.29 1.47 17.74
CA THR A 220 64.75 0.44 18.67
C THR A 220 63.54 -0.05 19.47
N SER A 221 62.91 -1.13 19.02
CA SER A 221 61.90 -1.83 19.82
C SER A 221 62.56 -2.38 21.07
N THR A 222 62.23 -1.79 22.22
CA THR A 222 62.58 -2.36 23.52
C THR A 222 61.57 -3.44 23.83
N THR A 223 61.94 -4.71 23.66
CA THR A 223 61.12 -5.84 24.09
C THR A 223 61.15 -5.91 25.62
N THR A 224 60.09 -5.45 26.27
CA THR A 224 59.88 -5.70 27.70
C THR A 224 59.42 -7.14 27.87
N THR A 225 60.30 -8.02 28.36
CA THR A 225 59.94 -9.37 28.77
C THR A 225 59.27 -9.30 30.14
N THR A 226 57.95 -9.46 30.19
CA THR A 226 57.22 -9.65 31.45
C THR A 226 57.42 -11.09 31.92
N THR A 227 58.18 -11.28 33.00
CA THR A 227 58.25 -12.56 33.71
C THR A 227 57.12 -12.62 34.73
N THR A 228 56.15 -13.50 34.50
CA THR A 228 55.11 -13.84 35.49
C THR A 228 55.73 -14.74 36.56
N VAL A 229 55.58 -14.38 37.84
CA VAL A 229 55.96 -15.19 39.01
C VAL A 229 54.69 -15.77 39.63
#